data_AF-A0A1C6EBB9-F1
#
_entry.id   AF-A0A1C6EBB9-F1
#
_cell.length_a   1.000
_cell.length_b   1.000
_cell.length_c   1.000
_cell.angle_alpha   90.00
_cell.angle_beta   90.00
_cell.angle_gamma   90.00
#
_symmetry.space_group_name_H-M   'P 1'
#
loop_
_entity.id
_entity.type
_entity.pdbx_description
1 polymer ?
#
loop_
_entity_poly.entity_id
_entity_poly.type
_entity_poly.pdbx_seq_one_letter_code
_entity_poly.pdbx_strand_id
1 'polypeptide(L)'
;MTKFIKYFISLILIIAVLLLFGMNFSQKLPDLIYKKPVISEPITIDECEEIYYNNKKNFEVVKDYMLSLDDNVSIHLNDLDYDNKIKSEVKPYFSNLKNCRVKNINKSKYNDNFEYTVITFYIDGTESSKYGIVWKNNSQEFYTAENKLDENWYSYFIGYT
;
A
#
# COMPACT_ATOMS: atom_id res chain seq x y z
N MET A 1 -70.06 5.84 -7.91
CA MET A 1 -68.95 6.00 -8.88
C MET A 1 -67.86 7.01 -8.47
N THR A 2 -67.99 7.73 -7.34
CA THR A 2 -67.10 8.85 -6.98
C THR A 2 -65.89 8.49 -6.10
N LYS A 3 -65.95 7.41 -5.30
CA LYS A 3 -64.81 6.98 -4.46
C LYS A 3 -63.73 6.27 -5.28
N PHE A 4 -64.11 5.39 -6.20
CA PHE A 4 -63.18 4.64 -7.06
C PHE A 4 -62.33 5.57 -7.94
N ILE A 5 -62.95 6.58 -8.55
CA ILE A 5 -62.25 7.58 -9.38
C ILE A 5 -61.23 8.37 -8.53
N LYS A 6 -61.55 8.71 -7.28
CA LYS A 6 -60.60 9.39 -6.38
C LYS A 6 -59.38 8.53 -6.04
N TYR A 7 -59.58 7.26 -5.72
CA TYR A 7 -58.46 6.34 -5.46
C TYR A 7 -57.60 6.10 -6.71
N PHE A 8 -58.24 6.03 -7.88
CA PHE A 8 -57.53 5.87 -9.15
C PHE A 8 -56.66 7.09 -9.49
N ILE A 9 -57.17 8.30 -9.27
CA ILE A 9 -56.40 9.54 -9.47
C ILE A 9 -55.24 9.65 -8.46
N SER A 10 -55.46 9.31 -7.19
CA SER A 10 -54.39 9.28 -6.19
C SER A 10 -53.29 8.27 -6.53
N LEU A 11 -53.64 7.10 -7.06
CA LEU A 11 -52.66 6.09 -7.46
C LEU A 11 -51.79 6.59 -8.62
N ILE A 12 -52.40 7.23 -9.63
CA ILE A 12 -51.66 7.81 -10.76
C ILE A 12 -50.69 8.89 -10.30
N LEU A 13 -51.11 9.74 -9.35
CA LEU A 13 -50.24 10.78 -8.77
C LEU A 13 -49.04 10.19 -8.03
N ILE A 14 -49.23 9.11 -7.26
CA ILE A 14 -48.14 8.43 -6.55
C ILE A 14 -47.14 7.82 -7.55
N ILE A 15 -47.64 7.17 -8.60
CA ILE A 15 -46.80 6.58 -9.66
C ILE A 15 -46.02 7.68 -10.39
N ALA A 16 -46.64 8.81 -10.70
CA ALA A 16 -45.97 9.95 -11.35
C ALA A 16 -44.85 10.54 -10.48
N VAL A 17 -45.08 10.66 -9.16
CA VAL A 17 -44.05 11.11 -8.20
C VAL A 17 -42.89 10.10 -8.13
N LEU A 18 -43.18 8.79 -8.07
CA LEU A 18 -42.17 7.74 -8.05
C LEU A 18 -41.33 7.72 -9.35
N LEU A 19 -41.95 7.94 -10.51
CA LEU A 19 -41.23 8.06 -11.78
C LEU A 19 -40.35 9.31 -11.82
N LEU A 20 -40.83 10.46 -11.34
CA LEU A 20 -40.02 11.68 -11.23
C LEU A 20 -38.83 11.53 -10.27
N PHE A 21 -39.02 10.88 -9.13
CA PHE A 21 -37.92 10.59 -8.19
C PHE A 21 -36.96 9.54 -8.75
N GLY A 22 -37.45 8.48 -9.41
CA GLY A 22 -36.62 7.46 -10.05
C GLY A 22 -35.79 7.99 -11.21
N MET A 23 -36.36 8.87 -12.03
CA MET A 23 -35.62 9.54 -13.12
C MET A 23 -34.55 10.51 -12.59
N ASN A 24 -34.84 11.23 -11.51
CA ASN A 24 -33.85 12.10 -10.85
C ASN A 24 -32.71 11.32 -10.17
N PHE A 25 -32.98 10.10 -9.66
CA PHE A 25 -31.93 9.23 -9.10
C PHE A 25 -31.07 8.59 -10.19
N SER A 26 -31.67 8.23 -11.33
CA SER A 26 -30.93 7.59 -12.43
C SER A 26 -29.99 8.53 -13.19
N GLN A 27 -30.25 9.85 -13.18
CA GLN A 27 -29.40 10.85 -13.87
C GLN A 27 -28.28 11.45 -12.99
N LYS A 28 -28.23 11.09 -11.70
CA LYS A 28 -27.18 11.53 -10.76
C LYS A 28 -26.62 10.37 -9.94
N LEU A 29 -26.41 9.22 -10.57
CA LEU A 29 -25.27 8.41 -10.16
C LEU A 29 -24.07 9.11 -10.81
N PRO A 30 -23.28 9.93 -10.09
CA PRO A 30 -21.99 10.32 -10.65
C PRO A 30 -21.31 9.01 -11.00
N ASP A 31 -20.72 8.95 -12.19
CA ASP A 31 -19.80 7.89 -12.53
C ASP A 31 -18.87 7.71 -11.33
N LEU A 32 -19.13 6.70 -10.50
CA LEU A 32 -18.09 6.00 -9.79
C LEU A 32 -17.31 5.37 -10.94
N ILE A 33 -16.46 6.20 -11.54
CA ILE A 33 -15.34 5.79 -12.34
C ILE A 33 -14.64 4.85 -11.38
N TYR A 34 -14.91 3.55 -11.55
CA TYR A 34 -14.00 2.51 -11.18
C TYR A 34 -12.73 2.88 -11.94
N LYS A 35 -11.91 3.74 -11.32
CA LYS A 35 -10.56 3.97 -11.77
C LYS A 35 -9.95 2.60 -11.60
N LYS A 36 -9.82 1.88 -12.72
CA LYS A 36 -8.94 0.73 -12.82
C LYS A 36 -7.69 1.14 -12.03
N PRO A 37 -7.28 0.38 -11.00
CA PRO A 37 -6.11 0.77 -10.22
C PRO A 37 -5.02 1.07 -11.24
N VAL A 38 -4.48 2.28 -11.19
CA VAL A 38 -3.32 2.63 -12.01
C VAL A 38 -2.22 1.75 -11.44
N ILE A 39 -2.05 0.57 -12.03
CA ILE A 39 -0.93 -0.30 -11.74
C ILE A 39 0.25 0.48 -12.28
N SER A 40 0.95 1.21 -11.40
CA SER A 40 2.20 1.85 -11.75
C SER A 40 3.11 0.75 -12.28
N GLU A 41 3.80 1.02 -13.39
CA GLU A 41 4.80 0.09 -13.89
C GLU A 41 5.77 -0.26 -12.75
N PRO A 42 6.10 -1.56 -12.57
CA PRO A 42 7.08 -1.96 -11.58
C PRO A 42 8.39 -1.21 -11.84
N ILE A 43 9.03 -0.71 -10.78
CA ILE A 43 10.39 -0.15 -10.89
C ILE A 43 11.37 -1.25 -11.32
N THR A 44 12.52 -0.90 -11.85
CA THR A 44 13.62 -1.81 -12.20
C THR A 44 14.64 -1.90 -11.05
N ILE A 45 15.60 -2.83 -11.14
CA ILE A 45 16.73 -2.91 -10.19
C ILE A 45 17.56 -1.63 -10.26
N ASP A 46 17.89 -1.18 -11.48
CA ASP A 46 18.69 0.03 -11.69
C ASP A 46 18.02 1.27 -11.07
N GLU A 47 16.68 1.39 -11.20
CA GLU A 47 15.93 2.46 -10.54
C GLU A 47 15.94 2.30 -9.01
N CYS A 48 15.91 1.08 -8.48
CA CYS A 48 16.02 0.81 -7.04
C CYS A 48 17.41 1.22 -6.49
N GLU A 49 18.47 0.86 -7.21
CA GLU A 49 19.85 1.26 -6.90
C GLU A 49 20.02 2.77 -6.97
N GLU A 50 19.51 3.42 -8.02
CA GLU A 50 19.55 4.87 -8.18
C GLU A 50 18.82 5.57 -7.02
N ILE A 51 17.62 5.11 -6.67
CA ILE A 51 16.86 5.62 -5.52
C ILE A 51 17.70 5.51 -4.24
N TYR A 52 18.34 4.35 -4.01
CA TYR A 52 19.18 4.16 -2.84
C TYR A 52 20.37 5.10 -2.83
N TYR A 53 21.21 5.09 -3.86
CA TYR A 53 22.47 5.83 -3.85
C TYR A 53 22.24 7.34 -3.81
N ASN A 54 21.21 7.86 -4.48
CA ASN A 54 20.82 9.27 -4.41
C ASN A 54 20.31 9.67 -3.02
N ASN A 55 19.85 8.72 -2.20
CA ASN A 55 19.25 8.96 -0.88
C ASN A 55 19.95 8.19 0.23
N LYS A 56 21.21 7.80 0.02
CA LYS A 56 21.94 6.85 0.87
C LYS A 56 21.89 7.21 2.36
N LYS A 57 22.11 8.49 2.68
CA LYS A 57 22.05 9.01 4.05
C LYS A 57 20.69 8.75 4.71
N ASN A 58 19.58 8.92 3.98
CA ASN A 58 18.24 8.69 4.51
C ASN A 58 18.02 7.21 4.84
N PHE A 59 18.44 6.32 3.94
CA PHE A 59 18.34 4.88 4.16
C PHE A 59 19.19 4.42 5.34
N GLU A 60 20.44 4.88 5.45
CA GLU A 60 21.34 4.48 6.54
C GLU A 60 20.82 4.93 7.92
N VAL A 61 20.39 6.20 8.04
CA VAL A 61 19.84 6.72 9.30
C VAL A 61 18.57 5.97 9.71
N VAL A 62 17.68 5.70 8.75
CA VAL A 62 16.45 4.95 9.03
C VAL A 62 16.75 3.49 9.37
N LYS A 63 17.70 2.85 8.69
CA LYS A 63 18.17 1.49 9.02
C LYS A 63 18.71 1.43 10.46
N ASP A 64 19.58 2.36 10.84
CA ASP A 64 20.12 2.41 12.20
C ASP A 64 19.02 2.66 13.25
N TYR A 65 18.05 3.51 12.93
CA TYR A 65 16.88 3.69 13.78
C TYR A 65 16.04 2.41 13.92
N MET A 66 15.72 1.72 12.81
CA MET A 66 14.98 0.46 12.83
C MET A 66 15.69 -0.60 13.67
N LEU A 67 17.02 -0.70 13.58
CA LEU A 67 17.82 -1.61 14.42
C LEU A 67 17.65 -1.33 15.93
N SER A 68 17.43 -0.07 16.31
CA SER A 68 17.21 0.33 17.71
C SER A 68 15.83 0.02 18.28
N LEU A 69 14.87 -0.38 17.44
CA LEU A 69 13.51 -0.74 17.84
C LEU A 69 13.42 -2.20 18.31
N ASP A 70 12.24 -2.60 18.77
CA ASP A 70 11.92 -4.00 19.10
C ASP A 70 12.11 -4.93 17.88
N ASP A 71 12.06 -6.24 18.15
CA ASP A 71 12.04 -7.26 17.10
C ASP A 71 10.68 -7.25 16.39
N ASN A 72 10.68 -7.43 15.06
CA ASN A 72 9.47 -7.50 14.23
C ASN A 72 8.64 -6.20 14.20
N VAL A 73 9.13 -5.20 13.47
CA VAL A 73 8.50 -3.88 13.33
C VAL A 73 8.11 -3.62 11.88
N SER A 74 6.91 -3.10 11.65
CA SER A 74 6.44 -2.64 10.34
C SER A 74 6.06 -1.15 10.43
N ILE A 75 6.55 -0.34 9.48
CA ILE A 75 6.29 1.09 9.41
C ILE A 75 5.77 1.46 8.01
N HIS A 76 4.47 1.75 7.94
CA HIS A 76 3.82 2.26 6.74
C HIS A 76 3.93 3.78 6.67
N LEU A 77 4.66 4.30 5.68
CA LEU A 77 4.93 5.75 5.53
C LEU A 77 3.73 6.57 5.02
N ASN A 78 2.71 5.87 4.50
CA ASN A 78 1.47 6.51 4.09
C ASN A 78 0.50 6.74 5.26
N ASP A 79 0.72 6.10 6.41
CA ASP A 79 -0.20 6.17 7.54
C ASP A 79 0.03 7.44 8.35
N LEU A 80 -1.05 8.15 8.65
CA LEU A 80 -1.03 9.37 9.49
C LEU A 80 -0.51 9.07 10.90
N ASP A 81 -0.72 7.85 11.40
CA ASP A 81 -0.32 7.44 12.74
C ASP A 81 1.18 7.13 12.88
N TYR A 82 1.90 6.94 11.75
CA TYR A 82 3.33 6.65 11.79
C TYR A 82 4.11 7.83 12.41
N ASP A 83 3.69 9.07 12.15
CA ASP A 83 4.38 10.28 12.62
C ASP A 83 4.47 10.33 14.15
N ASN A 84 3.52 9.75 14.88
CA ASN A 84 3.53 9.80 16.34
C ASN A 84 4.45 8.76 16.98
N LYS A 85 4.84 7.72 16.24
CA LYS A 85 5.66 6.60 16.76
C LYS A 85 7.16 6.82 16.56
N ILE A 86 7.54 7.83 15.77
CA ILE A 86 8.92 8.05 15.34
C ILE A 86 9.54 9.21 16.13
N LYS A 87 10.77 9.04 16.62
CA LYS A 87 11.53 10.12 17.28
C LYS A 87 11.66 11.32 16.36
N SER A 88 11.45 12.53 16.91
CA SER A 88 11.46 13.78 16.13
C SER A 88 12.76 13.98 15.34
N GLU A 89 13.91 13.54 15.89
CA GLU A 89 15.22 13.64 15.22
C GLU A 89 15.34 12.83 13.92
N VAL A 90 14.61 11.72 13.79
CA VAL A 90 14.71 10.84 12.61
C VAL A 90 13.56 11.02 11.63
N LYS A 91 12.46 11.67 12.02
CA LYS A 91 11.29 11.95 11.16
C LYS A 91 11.64 12.53 9.78
N PRO A 92 12.55 13.52 9.65
CA PRO A 92 12.86 14.08 8.32
C PRO A 92 13.39 13.05 7.33
N TYR A 93 14.13 12.04 7.81
CA TYR A 93 14.68 10.99 6.96
C TYR A 93 13.59 10.05 6.45
N PHE A 94 12.62 9.70 7.29
CA PHE A 94 11.44 8.94 6.88
C PHE A 94 10.57 9.71 5.88
N SER A 95 10.36 11.02 6.09
CA SER A 95 9.64 11.88 5.13
C SER A 95 10.35 11.94 3.77
N ASN A 96 11.69 12.01 3.77
CA ASN A 96 12.46 11.95 2.53
C ASN A 96 12.28 10.60 1.83
N LEU A 97 12.40 9.48 2.55
CA LEU A 97 12.20 8.15 1.96
C LEU A 97 10.79 7.98 1.36
N LYS A 98 9.75 8.52 2.02
CA LYS A 98 8.39 8.57 1.47
C LYS A 98 8.32 9.29 0.12
N ASN A 99 9.03 10.41 0.00
CA ASN A 99 9.13 11.17 -1.25
C ASN A 99 9.95 10.43 -2.32
N CYS A 100 10.89 9.58 -1.89
CA CYS A 100 11.64 8.65 -2.74
C CYS A 100 10.86 7.36 -3.06
N ARG A 101 9.53 7.40 -2.93
CA ARG A 101 8.60 6.31 -3.22
C ARG A 101 8.59 5.17 -2.20
N VAL A 102 9.47 5.14 -1.19
CA VAL A 102 9.37 4.12 -0.12
C VAL A 102 8.01 4.23 0.56
N LYS A 103 7.36 3.09 0.75
CA LYS A 103 5.99 3.00 1.27
C LYS A 103 5.92 2.21 2.57
N ASN A 104 6.70 1.13 2.68
CA ASN A 104 6.75 0.31 3.87
C ASN A 104 8.20 0.00 4.24
N ILE A 105 8.48 -0.12 5.54
CA ILE A 105 9.77 -0.51 6.08
C ILE A 105 9.54 -1.57 7.14
N ASN A 106 10.05 -2.78 6.91
CA ASN A 106 9.93 -3.90 7.83
C ASN A 106 11.28 -4.22 8.43
N LYS A 107 11.32 -4.48 9.74
CA LYS A 107 12.41 -5.16 10.44
C LYS A 107 11.88 -6.50 10.90
N SER A 108 12.54 -7.59 10.55
CA SER A 108 12.19 -8.94 11.01
C SER A 108 13.42 -9.65 11.56
N LYS A 109 13.21 -10.48 12.58
CA LYS A 109 14.27 -11.32 13.16
C LYS A 109 14.05 -12.77 12.76
N TYR A 110 15.05 -13.36 12.09
CA TYR A 110 15.01 -14.72 11.59
C TYR A 110 15.86 -15.64 12.47
N ASN A 111 15.43 -16.90 12.58
CA ASN A 111 16.10 -17.93 13.37
C ASN A 111 16.25 -19.24 12.57
N ASP A 112 16.75 -19.13 11.34
CA ASP A 112 17.05 -20.27 10.47
C ASP A 112 18.52 -20.68 10.69
N ASN A 113 18.77 -21.33 11.83
CA ASN A 113 20.07 -21.82 12.31
C ASN A 113 21.11 -20.75 12.67
N PHE A 114 20.89 -19.50 12.29
CA PHE A 114 21.65 -18.32 12.72
C PHE A 114 20.67 -17.21 13.06
N GLU A 115 20.86 -16.52 14.18
CA GLU A 115 20.06 -15.37 14.57
C GLU A 115 20.52 -14.15 13.75
N TYR A 116 19.67 -13.65 12.85
CA TYR A 116 19.96 -12.44 12.08
C TYR A 116 18.75 -11.53 11.95
N THR A 117 19.02 -10.22 11.86
CA THR A 117 18.01 -9.19 11.61
C THR A 117 18.03 -8.81 10.14
N VAL A 118 16.84 -8.71 9.55
CA VAL A 118 16.63 -8.25 8.19
C VAL A 118 15.82 -6.96 8.24
N ILE A 119 16.25 -5.95 7.49
CA ILE A 119 15.45 -4.72 7.29
C ILE A 119 15.17 -4.60 5.80
N THR A 120 13.89 -4.47 5.44
CA THR A 120 13.42 -4.38 4.06
C THR A 120 12.69 -3.07 3.83
N PHE A 121 13.07 -2.34 2.78
CA PHE A 121 12.43 -1.11 2.35
C PHE A 121 11.67 -1.36 1.04
N TYR A 122 10.35 -1.24 1.09
CA TYR A 122 9.43 -1.53 -0.02
C TYR A 122 9.07 -0.23 -0.77
N ILE A 123 9.32 -0.19 -2.08
CA ILE A 123 9.15 1.02 -2.90
C ILE A 123 7.74 1.14 -3.53
N ASP A 124 6.98 0.04 -3.65
CA ASP A 124 5.57 0.12 -4.09
C ASP A 124 4.56 -0.15 -2.96
N GLY A 125 5.05 -0.58 -1.79
CA GLY A 125 4.28 -0.59 -0.54
C GLY A 125 3.55 -1.87 -0.19
N THR A 126 3.86 -2.97 -0.86
CA THR A 126 3.37 -4.29 -0.49
C THR A 126 4.53 -5.23 -0.21
N GLU A 127 4.30 -6.30 0.55
CA GLU A 127 5.28 -7.39 0.67
C GLU A 127 5.51 -8.09 -0.69
N SER A 128 4.55 -7.93 -1.60
CA SER A 128 4.66 -8.31 -3.01
C SER A 128 5.41 -7.29 -3.88
N SER A 129 6.03 -6.25 -3.29
CA SER A 129 6.79 -5.28 -4.08
C SER A 129 7.81 -6.01 -4.92
N LYS A 130 7.75 -5.79 -6.23
CA LYS A 130 8.67 -6.49 -7.13
C LYS A 130 10.13 -6.15 -6.83
N TYR A 131 10.42 -5.04 -6.14
CA TYR A 131 11.77 -4.63 -5.75
C TYR A 131 11.82 -3.96 -4.38
N GLY A 132 12.90 -4.19 -3.65
CA GLY A 132 13.16 -3.58 -2.34
C GLY A 132 14.64 -3.59 -1.99
N ILE A 133 15.00 -2.79 -0.97
CA ILE A 133 16.38 -2.71 -0.47
C ILE A 133 16.43 -3.45 0.85
N VAL A 134 17.36 -4.41 0.98
CA VAL A 134 17.47 -5.27 2.14
C VAL A 134 18.84 -5.12 2.79
N TRP A 135 18.83 -5.05 4.12
CA TRP A 135 20.03 -5.15 4.94
C TRP A 135 20.03 -6.45 5.73
N LYS A 136 21.10 -7.23 5.58
CA LYS A 136 21.34 -8.49 6.31
C LYS A 136 22.81 -8.51 6.72
N ASN A 137 23.12 -8.80 7.99
CA ASN A 137 24.50 -8.98 8.46
C ASN A 137 25.49 -7.87 8.03
N ASN A 138 25.05 -6.60 8.07
CA ASN A 138 25.80 -5.40 7.61
C ASN A 138 26.10 -5.32 6.10
N SER A 139 25.69 -6.29 5.29
CA SER A 139 25.65 -6.13 3.83
C SER A 139 24.29 -5.57 3.40
N GLN A 140 24.34 -4.76 2.35
CA GLN A 140 23.16 -4.31 1.63
C GLN A 140 23.04 -5.13 0.35
N GLU A 141 21.82 -5.55 0.05
CA GLU A 141 21.48 -6.24 -1.19
C GLU A 141 20.21 -5.60 -1.79
N PHE A 142 20.20 -5.51 -3.12
CA PHE A 142 19.06 -5.03 -3.89
C PHE A 142 18.34 -6.24 -4.45
N TYR A 143 17.07 -6.41 -4.08
CA TYR A 143 16.33 -7.60 -4.44
C TYR A 143 15.13 -7.30 -5.30
N THR A 144 14.73 -8.35 -6.02
CA THR A 144 13.43 -8.46 -6.65
C THR A 144 12.57 -9.42 -5.82
N ALA A 145 11.24 -9.28 -5.74
CA ALA A 145 10.34 -10.28 -5.13
C ALA A 145 10.57 -11.70 -5.69
N GLU A 146 11.07 -11.81 -6.92
CA GLU A 146 11.38 -13.09 -7.57
C GLU A 146 12.69 -13.73 -7.07
N ASN A 147 13.55 -13.00 -6.36
CA ASN A 147 14.86 -13.45 -5.90
C ASN A 147 14.91 -13.54 -4.36
N LYS A 148 14.24 -14.57 -3.84
CA LYS A 148 14.41 -15.21 -2.53
C LYS A 148 14.43 -14.30 -1.28
N LEU A 149 13.23 -14.06 -0.74
CA LEU A 149 12.99 -14.17 0.71
C LEU A 149 12.08 -15.39 0.92
N ASP A 150 12.71 -16.50 1.29
CA ASP A 150 12.14 -17.83 1.59
C ASP A 150 11.46 -18.62 0.46
N GLU A 151 11.88 -19.88 0.35
CA GLU A 151 11.29 -20.95 -0.49
C GLU A 151 9.81 -21.27 -0.17
N ASN A 152 9.16 -20.51 0.72
CA ASN A 152 7.84 -20.82 1.24
C ASN A 152 6.77 -19.75 1.03
N TRP A 153 7.05 -18.61 0.39
CA TRP A 153 6.04 -17.55 0.26
C TRP A 153 5.21 -17.55 -1.03
N TYR A 154 5.54 -18.40 -2.01
CA TYR A 154 4.83 -18.48 -3.31
C TYR A 154 4.14 -19.83 -3.59
N SER A 155 3.99 -20.72 -2.59
CA SER A 155 3.32 -22.01 -2.78
C SER A 155 1.79 -21.92 -2.90
N TYR A 156 1.21 -20.73 -2.74
CA TYR A 156 -0.22 -20.50 -2.97
C TYR A 156 -0.38 -19.15 -3.65
N PHE A 157 -0.28 -19.10 -4.98
CA PHE A 157 -1.28 -18.51 -5.87
C PHE A 157 -0.78 -18.61 -7.33
N ILE A 158 -1.51 -19.41 -8.14
CA ILE A 158 -1.49 -19.50 -9.63
C ILE A 158 -0.32 -20.36 -10.18
N GLY A 159 -0.47 -21.53 -10.81
CA GLY A 159 -1.55 -22.06 -11.66
C GLY A 159 -1.31 -21.68 -13.13
N TYR A 160 -0.84 -22.63 -13.97
CA TYR A 160 -0.40 -22.48 -15.37
C TYR A 160 1.01 -21.88 -15.52
N THR A 161 1.96 -22.49 -16.22
CA THR A 161 1.89 -23.40 -17.38
C THR A 161 2.44 -24.80 -17.14
#